data_AF-A0A2H0Y8J0-F1
#
_entry.id   AF-A0A2H0Y8J0-F1
#
_cell.length_a   1.000
_cell.length_b   1.000
_cell.length_c   1.000
_cell.angle_alpha   90.00
_cell.angle_beta   90.00
_cell.angle_gamma   90.00
#
_symmetry.space_group_name_H-M   'P 1'
#
loop_
_entity.id
_entity.type
_entity.pdbx_description
1 polymer ?
#
loop_
_entity_poly.entity_id
_entity_poly.type
_entity_poly.pdbx_seq_one_letter_code
_entity_poly.pdbx_strand_id
1 'polypeptide(L)' 'MRKGRRGFTLIELIIVIVIIGILSVVAIPKYFVNIKKAEKAKVLTHLNSVRKAIMGYYSANGALPTVTGGGSIIVTVE' A
#
# COMPACT_ATOMS: atom_id res chain seq x y z
N MET A 1 49.84 27.39 -0.41
CA MET A 1 49.88 25.92 -0.31
C MET A 1 48.51 25.34 -0.70
N ARG A 2 48.37 24.75 -1.89
CA ARG A 2 47.09 24.16 -2.33
C ARG A 2 46.90 22.83 -1.60
N LYS A 3 45.99 22.78 -0.62
CA LYS A 3 45.51 21.54 0.00
C LYS A 3 45.03 20.61 -1.11
N GLY A 4 45.72 19.47 -1.27
CA GLY A 4 45.37 18.46 -2.26
C GLY A 4 43.93 17.99 -2.09
N ARG A 5 43.18 17.96 -3.20
CA ARG A 5 41.85 17.36 -3.27
C ARG A 5 42.03 15.86 -3.06
N ARG A 6 41.58 15.33 -1.92
CA ARG A 6 41.47 13.88 -1.70
C ARG A 6 40.31 13.39 -2.56
N GLY A 7 40.60 12.58 -3.57
CA GLY A 7 39.59 11.88 -4.36
C GLY A 7 39.05 10.67 -3.60
N PHE A 8 37.82 10.26 -3.93
CA PHE A 8 37.26 8.98 -3.50
C PHE A 8 38.10 7.83 -4.04
N THR A 9 38.31 6.81 -3.20
CA THR A 9 38.99 5.58 -3.61
C THR A 9 38.01 4.65 -4.30
N LEU A 10 38.49 3.85 -5.27
CA LEU A 10 37.65 2.85 -5.94
C LEU A 10 37.12 1.80 -4.95
N ILE A 11 37.90 1.48 -3.91
CA ILE A 11 37.50 0.55 -2.86
C ILE A 11 36.29 1.06 -2.06
N GLU A 12 36.21 2.37 -1.79
CA GLU A 12 35.04 2.96 -1.12
C GLU A 12 33.77 2.79 -1.97
N LEU A 13 33.87 2.99 -3.29
CA LEU A 13 32.72 2.81 -4.18
C LEU A 13 32.29 1.34 -4.26
N ILE A 14 33.26 0.41 -4.30
CA ILE A 14 33.01 -1.03 -4.40
C ILE A 14 32.31 -1.55 -3.14
N ILE A 15 32.73 -1.15 -1.95
CA ILE A 15 32.07 -1.59 -0.71
C ILE A 15 30.63 -1.08 -0.65
N VAL A 16 30.37 0.14 -1.12
CA VAL A 16 29.01 0.71 -1.13
C VAL A 16 28.07 -0.09 -2.04
N ILE A 17 28.49 -0.42 -3.26
CA ILE A 17 27.65 -1.21 -4.18
C ILE A 17 27.43 -2.65 -3.67
N VAL A 18 28.41 -3.22 -2.96
CA VAL A 18 28.27 -4.54 -2.33
C VAL A 18 27.22 -4.49 -1.22
N ILE A 19 27.27 -3.48 -0.33
CA ILE A 19 26.29 -3.31 0.75
C ILE A 19 24.89 -3.08 0.16
N ILE A 20 24.76 -2.20 -0.84
CA ILE A 20 23.48 -1.95 -1.52
C ILE A 20 22.97 -3.25 -2.16
N GLY A 21 23.84 -4.01 -2.84
CA GLY A 21 23.47 -5.29 -3.44
C GLY A 21 22.89 -6.28 -2.44
N ILE A 22 23.53 -6.45 -1.28
CA ILE A 22 23.06 -7.34 -0.21
C ILE A 22 21.69 -6.89 0.32
N LEU A 23 21.52 -5.59 0.58
CA LEU A 23 20.26 -5.04 1.08
C LEU A 23 19.13 -5.15 0.04
N SER A 24 19.44 -4.90 -1.24
CA SER A 24 18.46 -4.92 -2.34
C SER A 24 17.81 -6.28 -2.53
N VAL A 25 18.56 -7.38 -2.38
CA VAL A 25 18.02 -8.75 -2.52
C VAL A 25 16.85 -9.00 -1.56
N VAL A 26 16.92 -8.48 -0.34
CA VAL A 26 15.86 -8.67 0.67
C VAL A 26 14.81 -7.55 0.61
N ALA A 27 15.20 -6.32 0.29
CA ALA A 27 14.32 -5.16 0.32
C ALA A 27 13.30 -5.15 -0.83
N ILE A 28 13.72 -5.47 -2.05
CA ILE A 28 12.89 -5.41 -3.26
C ILE A 28 11.66 -6.34 -3.19
N PRO A 29 11.78 -7.65 -2.90
CA PRO A 29 10.60 -8.52 -2.82
C PRO A 29 9.64 -8.10 -1.71
N LYS A 30 10.17 -7.68 -0.55
CA LYS A 30 9.37 -7.17 0.58
C LYS A 30 8.59 -5.91 0.20
N TYR A 31 9.20 -5.01 -0.57
CA TYR A 31 8.54 -3.80 -1.06
C TYR A 31 7.31 -4.13 -1.91
N PHE A 32 7.43 -5.05 -2.88
CA PHE A 32 6.31 -5.46 -3.72
C PHE A 32 5.19 -6.16 -2.93
N VAL A 33 5.53 -7.00 -1.95
CA VAL A 33 4.55 -7.63 -1.05
C VAL A 33 3.80 -6.57 -0.24
N ASN A 34 4.50 -5.56 0.27
CA ASN A 34 3.90 -4.48 1.04
C ASN A 34 2.96 -3.61 0.20
N ILE A 35 3.28 -3.34 -1.07
CA ILE A 35 2.36 -2.65 -1.99
C ILE A 35 1.08 -3.44 -2.17
N LYS A 36 1.18 -4.73 -2.49
CA LYS A 36 0.00 -5.60 -2.65
C LYS A 36 -0.85 -5.68 -1.37
N LYS A 37 -0.19 -5.74 -0.21
CA LYS A 37 -0.89 -5.71 1.09
C LYS A 37 -1.59 -4.37 1.32
N ALA A 38 -0.94 -3.25 1.00
CA ALA A 38 -1.52 -1.92 1.11
C ALA A 38 -2.72 -1.75 0.17
N GLU A 39 -2.66 -2.28 -1.05
CA GLU A 39 -3.78 -2.28 -2.00
C GLU A 39 -4.99 -3.06 -1.46
N LYS A 40 -4.77 -4.28 -0.93
CA LYS A 40 -5.83 -5.05 -0.26
C LYS A 40 -6.41 -4.31 0.94
N ALA A 41 -5.56 -3.67 1.75
CA ALA A 41 -6.01 -2.88 2.90
C ALA A 41 -6.84 -1.66 2.47
N LYS A 42 -6.51 -1.01 1.35
CA LYS A 42 -7.33 0.08 0.77
C LYS A 42 -8.71 -0.42 0.38
N VAL A 43 -8.78 -1.51 -0.38
CA VAL A 43 -10.07 -2.11 -0.79
C VAL A 43 -10.92 -2.44 0.44
N LEU A 44 -10.33 -3.09 1.45
CA LEU A 44 -11.04 -3.42 2.69
C LEU A 44 -11.54 -2.17 3.44
N THR A 45 -10.75 -1.09 3.43
CA THR A 45 -11.14 0.20 4.02
C THR A 45 -12.32 0.81 3.26
N HIS A 46 -12.29 0.78 1.91
CA HIS A 46 -13.39 1.26 1.09
C HIS A 46 -14.68 0.45 1.33
N LEU A 47 -14.59 -0.88 1.36
CA LEU A 47 -15.72 -1.76 1.67
C LEU A 47 -16.30 -1.47 3.06
N ASN A 48 -15.45 -1.27 4.07
CA ASN A 48 -15.89 -0.91 5.41
C ASN A 48 -16.59 0.45 5.43
N SER A 49 -16.12 1.42 4.64
CA SER A 49 -16.77 2.73 4.51
C SER A 49 -18.16 2.62 3.90
N VAL A 50 -18.31 1.85 2.82
CA VAL A 50 -19.60 1.56 2.18
C VAL A 50 -20.53 0.82 3.13
N ARG A 51 -20.04 -0.20 3.83
CA ARG A 51 -20.81 -0.94 4.85
C ARG A 51 -21.33 -0.01 5.94
N LYS A 52 -20.47 0.89 6.45
CA LYS A 52 -20.88 1.88 7.45
C LYS A 52 -21.96 2.83 6.92
N ALA A 53 -21.84 3.29 5.67
CA ALA A 53 -22.85 4.14 5.05
C ALA A 53 -24.21 3.43 4.93
N ILE A 54 -24.22 2.16 4.50
CA ILE A 54 -25.44 1.34 4.41
C ILE A 54 -26.06 1.14 5.80
N MET A 55 -25.26 0.77 6.80
CA MET A 55 -25.74 0.59 8.19
C MET A 55 -26.27 1.90 8.77
N GLY A 56 -25.62 3.03 8.48
CA GLY A 56 -26.09 4.36 8.88
C GLY A 56 -27.43 4.71 8.24
N TYR A 57 -27.60 4.42 6.95
CA TYR A 57 -28.88 4.61 6.25
C TYR A 57 -29.98 3.74 6.85
N TYR A 58 -29.70 2.46 7.12
CA TYR A 58 -30.65 1.54 7.73
C TYR A 58 -31.07 2.01 9.13
N SER A 59 -30.11 2.47 9.95
CA SER A 59 -30.40 3.00 11.28
C SER A 59 -31.26 4.26 11.25
N ALA A 60 -31.17 5.07 10.19
CA ALA A 60 -31.95 6.31 10.06
C ALA A 60 -33.34 6.09 9.44
N ASN A 61 -33.47 5.16 8.49
CA ASN A 61 -34.69 5.01 7.68
C ASN A 61 -35.45 3.70 7.94
N GLY A 62 -34.90 2.79 8.74
CA GLY A 62 -35.52 1.49 9.05
C GLY A 62 -35.57 0.49 7.88
N ALA A 63 -35.00 0.85 6.73
CA ALA A 63 -34.97 0.04 5.52
C ALA A 63 -33.59 0.14 4.84
N LEU A 64 -33.21 -0.91 4.09
CA LEU A 64 -31.98 -0.89 3.32
C LEU A 64 -32.11 0.06 2.11
N PRO A 65 -31.01 0.71 1.68
CA PRO A 65 -31.05 1.58 0.51
C PRO A 65 -31.40 0.76 -0.75
N THR A 66 -32.43 1.19 -1.48
CA THR A 66 -32.84 0.59 -2.76
C THR A 66 -31.99 1.17 -3.90
N VAL A 67 -31.45 0.29 -4.75
CA VAL A 67 -30.74 0.73 -5.96
C VAL A 67 -31.73 0.90 -7.09
N THR A 68 -32.01 2.14 -7.46
CA THR A 68 -32.81 2.45 -8.65
C THR A 68 -31.88 2.61 -9.85
N GLY A 69 -31.47 1.48 -10.45
CA GLY A 69 -30.64 1.45 -11.66
C GLY A 69 -29.62 0.32 -11.69
N GLY A 70 -30.04 -0.86 -12.17
CA GLY A 70 -29.19 -1.86 -12.85
C GLY A 70 -27.86 -2.33 -12.24
N GLY A 71 -27.56 -2.06 -10.97
CA GLY A 71 -26.32 -2.48 -10.31
C GLY A 71 -26.62 -3.06 -8.93
N SER A 72 -26.80 -4.37 -8.86
CA SER A 72 -27.17 -5.12 -7.65
C SER A 72 -26.28 -4.76 -6.44
N ILE A 73 -26.89 -4.32 -5.33
CA ILE A 73 -26.26 -4.41 -4.00
C ILE A 73 -26.48 -5.83 -3.50
N ILE A 74 -25.44 -6.66 -3.56
CA ILE A 74 -25.41 -7.96 -2.87
C ILE A 74 -24.52 -7.77 -1.64
N VAL A 75 -25.15 -7.56 -0.49
CA VAL A 75 -24.50 -7.72 0.81
C VAL A 75 -24.67 -9.18 1.19
N THR A 76 -23.61 -9.97 1.04
CA THR A 76 -23.50 -11.26 1.71
C THR A 76 -22.18 -11.27 2.46
N VAL A 77 -22.28 -11.08 3.78
CA VAL A 77 -21.24 -11.43 4.75
C VAL A 77 -21.49 -12.88 5.13
N GLU A 78 -20.71 -13.76 4.55
CA GLU A 78 -20.19 -14.97 5.20
C GLU A 78 -18.68 -15.01 4.95
#